data_AF-A0A969U547-F1
#
_entry.id   AF-A0A969U547-F1
#
_cell.length_a   1.000
_cell.length_b   1.000
_cell.length_c   1.000
_cell.angle_alpha   90.00
_cell.angle_beta   90.00
_cell.angle_gamma   90.00
#
_symmetry.space_group_name_H-M   'P 1'
#
loop_
_entity.id
_entity.type
_entity.pdbx_description
1 polymer ?
#
loop_
_entity_poly.entity_id
_entity_poly.type
_entity_poly.pdbx_seq_one_letter_code
_entity_poly.pdbx_strand_id
1 'polypeptide(L)'
;MASITSSPEFDYLAGTTQPDRINALDDNDIIYANSGDDFLEGDKGKDKICGDRGNDTIFGGEGDDILWGGKGADLILGNSGNDIIYAGAGSDTVTGGEGSDIFAISKGSSGPTVLTADSITDFGNGNDKIRLLDGLTFEDLDIKQGTDANSNSTIIQDKLTGEYLAVLPGVNSSTINRDNFTSQLSATPVIEWNGVLLNAVRADKTAPPLASRNMAMVHAAIYDSVNSISKKYSPYRVNIDAPAGTSAEAATAAAAHRILTNLYPAQAVTFNEVYQSSLAKIPDGKAKTDGIALGQQVADQIITWRSTDGANRVVQYNPSTEAGRWVPTPPALAPGLAPQWPEVTPFAMTSGSQFRPSGPPALDSAKYAEEFNYVKEIGKIDSLTRTPDQTAIAKFWANGAGTFTPPGHWNQIAEEASTLNAQSLEDSARLFALLNITLADAAISCWDTKYHYNFWRPITAIRQADSDNNPNTTADAQWTPLLENPPFSEYTSGHSTFSGAADAVMNSVFGTDYGFGDRGDRTINTLRTYENFSEAADESGISRIYGGIHFMSANVDGLNAGRNLGNYVVRNFLV
;
A
#
# COMPACT_ATOMS: atom_id res chain seq x y z
N MET A 1 33.50 -10.96 3.33
CA MET A 1 33.16 -10.94 1.91
C MET A 1 32.67 -12.31 1.50
N ALA A 2 31.37 -12.54 1.72
CA ALA A 2 30.68 -13.53 0.93
C ALA A 2 30.42 -12.94 -0.47
N SER A 3 30.43 -13.80 -1.49
CA SER A 3 29.97 -13.46 -2.83
C SER A 3 28.64 -14.17 -3.00
N ILE A 4 27.59 -13.41 -3.28
CA ILE A 4 26.26 -13.96 -3.56
C ILE A 4 26.20 -14.33 -5.05
N THR A 5 25.47 -15.39 -5.38
CA THR A 5 25.31 -15.84 -6.77
C THR A 5 24.12 -15.12 -7.38
N SER A 6 24.36 -14.36 -8.45
CA SER A 6 23.36 -13.69 -9.28
C SER A 6 23.19 -14.36 -10.64
N SER A 7 22.18 -13.95 -11.38
CA SER A 7 21.78 -14.39 -12.71
C SER A 7 21.44 -13.19 -13.61
N PRO A 8 21.40 -13.35 -14.94
CA PRO A 8 20.98 -12.27 -15.86
C PRO A 8 19.44 -12.08 -15.97
N GLU A 9 18.69 -12.68 -15.05
CA GLU A 9 17.23 -12.52 -14.92
C GLU A 9 16.98 -11.85 -13.57
N PHE A 10 15.77 -11.32 -13.36
CA PHE A 10 15.36 -10.75 -12.07
C PHE A 10 15.86 -11.56 -10.86
N ASP A 11 16.69 -10.91 -10.05
CA ASP A 11 17.26 -11.44 -8.83
C ASP A 11 16.78 -10.67 -7.58
N TYR A 12 16.51 -11.43 -6.51
CA TYR A 12 16.44 -10.90 -5.16
C TYR A 12 17.67 -11.34 -4.36
N LEU A 13 18.56 -10.41 -4.06
CA LEU A 13 19.87 -10.67 -3.48
C LEU A 13 19.93 -10.15 -2.03
N ALA A 14 19.90 -11.09 -1.07
CA ALA A 14 20.02 -10.79 0.35
C ALA A 14 21.44 -11.03 0.88
N GLY A 15 22.08 -9.97 1.37
CA GLY A 15 23.35 -9.96 2.08
C GLY A 15 23.28 -10.62 3.45
N THR A 16 24.43 -10.65 4.12
CA THR A 16 24.63 -11.23 5.45
C THR A 16 24.77 -10.11 6.49
N THR A 17 25.17 -10.44 7.72
CA THR A 17 25.52 -9.42 8.73
C THR A 17 27.02 -9.11 8.73
N GLN A 18 27.71 -9.37 7.62
CA GLN A 18 29.14 -9.16 7.42
C GLN A 18 29.35 -8.44 6.08
N PRO A 19 30.51 -7.80 5.85
CA PRO A 19 30.83 -7.18 4.57
C PRO A 19 30.69 -8.15 3.40
N ASP A 20 29.89 -7.77 2.41
CA ASP A 20 29.50 -8.56 1.24
C ASP A 20 29.82 -7.83 -0.07
N ARG A 21 29.90 -8.62 -1.15
CA ARG A 21 30.01 -8.10 -2.51
C ARG A 21 28.91 -8.71 -3.36
N ILE A 22 28.02 -7.87 -3.86
CA ILE A 22 26.83 -8.23 -4.65
C ILE A 22 26.90 -7.48 -5.99
N ASN A 23 26.67 -8.21 -7.08
CA ASN A 23 26.49 -7.66 -8.43
C ASN A 23 25.26 -8.38 -9.01
N ALA A 24 24.26 -7.62 -9.43
CA ALA A 24 22.95 -8.15 -9.82
C ALA A 24 22.84 -8.54 -11.30
N LEU A 25 23.63 -7.91 -12.18
CA LEU A 25 23.80 -8.20 -13.62
C LEU A 25 22.77 -7.52 -14.53
N ASP A 26 21.87 -8.27 -15.16
CA ASP A 26 20.90 -7.75 -16.12
C ASP A 26 19.50 -7.97 -15.53
N ASP A 27 18.54 -7.10 -15.88
CA ASP A 27 17.12 -7.10 -15.43
C ASP A 27 16.89 -6.27 -14.15
N ASN A 28 15.64 -6.06 -13.76
CA ASN A 28 15.28 -5.11 -12.70
C ASN A 28 15.43 -5.71 -11.29
N ASP A 29 16.62 -5.68 -10.74
CA ASP A 29 16.97 -6.46 -9.56
C ASP A 29 16.64 -5.79 -8.23
N ILE A 30 16.70 -6.58 -7.16
CA ILE A 30 16.53 -6.09 -5.80
C ILE A 30 17.68 -6.59 -4.92
N ILE A 31 18.43 -5.67 -4.33
CA ILE A 31 19.56 -5.95 -3.45
C ILE A 31 19.26 -5.42 -2.04
N TYR A 32 19.40 -6.27 -1.03
CA TYR A 32 19.35 -5.90 0.39
C TYR A 32 20.57 -6.43 1.13
N ALA A 33 21.52 -5.57 1.46
CA ALA A 33 22.82 -5.98 1.99
C ALA A 33 22.81 -6.33 3.50
N ASN A 34 21.79 -5.85 4.23
CA ASN A 34 21.60 -6.02 5.68
C ASN A 34 22.60 -5.25 6.56
N SER A 35 23.67 -5.89 7.03
CA SER A 35 24.63 -5.20 7.90
C SER A 35 26.03 -5.55 7.48
N GLY A 36 26.92 -4.59 7.40
CA GLY A 36 28.23 -4.79 6.81
C GLY A 36 28.68 -3.49 6.15
N ASP A 37 29.95 -3.41 5.80
CA ASP A 37 30.40 -2.37 4.88
C ASP A 37 30.40 -3.04 3.50
N ASP A 38 29.29 -2.91 2.77
CA ASP A 38 28.97 -3.74 1.62
C ASP A 38 29.33 -3.06 0.29
N PHE A 39 29.53 -3.86 -0.76
CA PHE A 39 29.73 -3.39 -2.13
C PHE A 39 28.61 -3.94 -3.01
N LEU A 40 27.76 -3.06 -3.54
CA LEU A 40 26.52 -3.40 -4.25
C LEU A 40 26.53 -2.78 -5.65
N GLU A 41 26.16 -3.55 -6.65
CA GLU A 41 26.15 -3.14 -8.07
C GLU A 41 24.89 -3.70 -8.74
N GLY A 42 24.01 -2.85 -9.26
CA GLY A 42 22.81 -3.26 -10.01
C GLY A 42 23.12 -3.69 -11.44
N ASP A 43 24.02 -2.95 -12.10
CA ASP A 43 24.48 -3.17 -13.49
C ASP A 43 23.45 -2.73 -14.54
N LYS A 44 22.57 -3.56 -15.12
CA LYS A 44 21.51 -3.07 -16.04
C LYS A 44 20.13 -3.42 -15.53
N GLY A 45 19.25 -2.43 -15.43
CA GLY A 45 17.89 -2.65 -14.98
C GLY A 45 17.35 -1.44 -14.28
N LYS A 46 16.09 -1.52 -13.83
CA LYS A 46 15.54 -0.58 -12.87
C LYS A 46 15.64 -1.19 -11.49
N ASP A 47 16.79 -1.01 -10.88
CA ASP A 47 17.18 -1.77 -9.70
C ASP A 47 16.72 -1.09 -8.41
N LYS A 48 16.54 -1.89 -7.38
CA LYS A 48 16.23 -1.45 -6.02
C LYS A 48 17.31 -1.93 -5.08
N ILE A 49 18.21 -1.04 -4.67
CA ILE A 49 19.40 -1.41 -3.90
C ILE A 49 19.37 -0.76 -2.52
N CYS A 50 19.55 -1.55 -1.46
CA CYS A 50 19.53 -1.10 -0.08
C CYS A 50 20.73 -1.64 0.71
N GLY A 51 21.59 -0.74 1.21
CA GLY A 51 22.73 -1.08 2.09
C GLY A 51 22.33 -1.41 3.54
N ASP A 52 21.31 -0.73 4.06
CA ASP A 52 20.79 -0.87 5.44
C ASP A 52 21.76 -0.41 6.53
N ARG A 53 22.77 -1.17 6.97
CA ARG A 53 23.68 -0.74 8.05
C ARG A 53 25.15 -0.97 7.74
N GLY A 54 25.94 0.08 7.89
CA GLY A 54 27.39 0.09 7.75
C GLY A 54 27.76 1.12 6.69
N ASN A 55 29.03 1.18 6.29
CA ASN A 55 29.48 2.14 5.29
C ASN A 55 29.49 1.44 3.94
N ASP A 56 28.41 1.61 3.19
CA ASP A 56 28.15 0.86 1.97
C ASP A 56 28.65 1.60 0.73
N THR A 57 29.02 0.86 -0.30
CA THR A 57 29.31 1.38 -1.63
C THR A 57 28.27 0.83 -2.60
N ILE A 58 27.47 1.71 -3.18
CA ILE A 58 26.31 1.37 -4.01
C ILE A 58 26.50 1.96 -5.42
N PHE A 59 26.39 1.12 -6.43
CA PHE A 59 26.29 1.50 -7.83
C PHE A 59 24.93 1.04 -8.35
N GLY A 60 24.08 1.98 -8.80
CA GLY A 60 22.81 1.69 -9.49
C GLY A 60 23.10 0.96 -10.80
N GLY A 61 23.53 1.72 -11.81
CA GLY A 61 23.92 1.13 -13.09
C GLY A 61 23.24 1.83 -14.25
N GLU A 62 22.85 1.08 -15.28
CA GLU A 62 22.00 1.55 -16.36
C GLU A 62 20.53 1.34 -16.01
N GLY A 63 19.74 2.40 -15.91
CA GLY A 63 18.30 2.38 -15.78
C GLY A 63 17.82 3.33 -14.67
N ASP A 64 16.50 3.43 -14.48
CA ASP A 64 15.95 4.33 -13.47
C ASP A 64 15.89 3.59 -12.12
N ASP A 65 16.89 3.80 -11.27
CA ASP A 65 17.11 3.02 -10.05
C ASP A 65 16.51 3.68 -8.81
N ILE A 66 16.34 2.86 -7.76
CA ILE A 66 16.02 3.34 -6.42
C ILE A 66 17.06 2.84 -5.43
N LEU A 67 17.82 3.78 -4.86
CA LEU A 67 18.97 3.48 -4.03
C LEU A 67 18.75 3.95 -2.60
N TRP A 68 19.01 3.08 -1.63
CA TRP A 68 19.00 3.37 -0.20
C TRP A 68 20.36 3.06 0.40
N GLY A 69 21.10 4.06 0.89
CA GLY A 69 22.35 3.83 1.63
C GLY A 69 22.04 3.16 2.96
N GLY A 70 21.29 3.84 3.82
CA GLY A 70 20.80 3.29 5.07
C GLY A 70 21.41 4.00 6.27
N LYS A 71 22.23 3.32 7.07
CA LYS A 71 22.91 3.89 8.23
C LYS A 71 24.41 3.72 8.08
N GLY A 72 25.15 4.80 8.03
CA GLY A 72 26.60 4.80 7.97
C GLY A 72 27.08 5.96 7.14
N ALA A 73 28.33 5.93 6.72
CA ALA A 73 28.86 6.89 5.75
C ALA A 73 28.96 6.18 4.41
N ASP A 74 27.91 6.33 3.60
CA ASP A 74 27.72 5.57 2.36
C ASP A 74 28.29 6.32 1.15
N LEU A 75 28.69 5.57 0.13
CA LEU A 75 29.06 6.06 -1.19
C LEU A 75 28.05 5.55 -2.20
N ILE A 76 27.24 6.43 -2.78
CA ILE A 76 26.15 6.06 -3.70
C ILE A 76 26.36 6.73 -5.05
N LEU A 77 26.33 5.92 -6.12
CA LEU A 77 26.39 6.36 -7.51
C LEU A 77 25.18 5.80 -8.25
N GLY A 78 24.27 6.66 -8.72
CA GLY A 78 23.16 6.26 -9.59
C GLY A 78 23.64 5.73 -10.94
N ASN A 79 24.58 6.45 -11.54
CA ASN A 79 25.16 6.21 -12.87
C ASN A 79 24.26 6.72 -14.00
N SER A 80 23.58 5.87 -14.77
CA SER A 80 22.82 6.31 -15.95
C SER A 80 21.34 6.04 -15.77
N GLY A 81 20.49 7.06 -15.86
CA GLY A 81 19.05 6.94 -15.70
C GLY A 81 18.50 8.01 -14.77
N ASN A 82 17.18 8.02 -14.52
CA ASN A 82 16.59 8.98 -13.59
C ASN A 82 16.41 8.31 -12.23
N ASP A 83 17.36 8.54 -11.34
CA ASP A 83 17.47 7.78 -10.11
C ASP A 83 16.76 8.45 -8.93
N ILE A 84 16.30 7.64 -8.00
CA ILE A 84 15.77 8.10 -6.71
C ILE A 84 16.68 7.60 -5.60
N ILE A 85 17.40 8.53 -4.97
CA ILE A 85 18.45 8.21 -4.02
C ILE A 85 18.07 8.69 -2.62
N TYR A 86 18.07 7.75 -1.67
CA TYR A 86 17.89 7.98 -0.24
C TYR A 86 19.20 7.63 0.47
N ALA A 87 20.04 8.62 0.72
CA ALA A 87 21.34 8.41 1.35
C ALA A 87 21.20 7.74 2.72
N GLY A 88 20.30 8.28 3.55
CA GLY A 88 19.92 7.66 4.81
C GLY A 88 20.43 8.49 5.99
N ALA A 89 21.09 7.85 6.95
CA ALA A 89 21.60 8.49 8.15
C ALA A 89 23.12 8.33 8.23
N GLY A 90 23.81 9.44 8.44
CA GLY A 90 25.24 9.51 8.56
C GLY A 90 25.80 10.61 7.65
N SER A 91 26.96 10.39 7.07
CA SER A 91 27.65 11.41 6.27
C SER A 91 27.97 10.84 4.91
N ASP A 92 26.99 10.94 4.02
CA ASP A 92 27.00 10.19 2.77
C ASP A 92 27.61 11.01 1.62
N THR A 93 28.16 10.31 0.64
CA THR A 93 28.61 10.88 -0.63
C THR A 93 27.76 10.33 -1.75
N VAL A 94 27.03 11.21 -2.43
CA VAL A 94 26.00 10.83 -3.39
C VAL A 94 26.28 11.46 -4.75
N THR A 95 26.16 10.67 -5.81
CA THR A 95 26.27 11.09 -7.21
C THR A 95 25.06 10.53 -7.95
N GLY A 96 24.29 11.39 -8.61
CA GLY A 96 23.15 10.94 -9.44
C GLY A 96 23.66 10.31 -10.74
N GLY A 97 24.46 11.08 -11.47
CA GLY A 97 25.05 10.71 -12.74
C GLY A 97 24.32 11.34 -13.93
N GLU A 98 24.09 10.55 -14.98
CA GLU A 98 23.38 10.99 -16.17
C GLU A 98 21.87 10.84 -15.98
N GLY A 99 21.12 11.94 -15.91
CA GLY A 99 19.67 11.84 -15.83
C GLY A 99 19.03 13.07 -15.23
N SER A 100 17.80 12.91 -14.75
CA SER A 100 17.12 13.88 -13.89
C SER A 100 16.83 13.19 -12.56
N ASP A 101 17.72 13.41 -11.60
CA ASP A 101 17.76 12.59 -10.38
C ASP A 101 17.02 13.25 -9.22
N ILE A 102 16.65 12.41 -8.25
CA ILE A 102 15.95 12.84 -7.03
C ILE A 102 16.75 12.41 -5.81
N PHE A 103 17.35 13.38 -5.13
CA PHE A 103 18.09 13.18 -3.89
C PHE A 103 17.22 13.47 -2.68
N ALA A 104 16.90 12.46 -1.88
CA ALA A 104 16.07 12.61 -0.70
C ALA A 104 16.88 13.05 0.52
N ILE A 105 16.41 14.08 1.22
CA ILE A 105 16.96 14.56 2.49
C ILE A 105 15.88 14.57 3.57
N SER A 106 16.26 14.19 4.79
CA SER A 106 15.39 14.07 5.97
C SER A 106 15.98 14.78 7.18
N LYS A 107 15.12 15.14 8.14
CA LYS A 107 15.55 15.66 9.45
C LYS A 107 16.05 14.52 10.33
N GLY A 108 17.10 14.79 11.12
CA GLY A 108 17.67 13.81 12.05
C GLY A 108 18.50 12.71 11.38
N SER A 109 18.73 12.82 10.07
CA SER A 109 19.64 11.96 9.31
C SER A 109 21.09 12.40 9.47
N SER A 110 21.32 13.69 9.71
CA SER A 110 22.63 14.32 9.64
C SER A 110 22.98 15.02 10.95
N GLY A 111 24.21 15.55 11.04
CA GLY A 111 24.75 16.10 12.28
C GLY A 111 24.79 17.64 12.36
N PRO A 112 25.31 18.18 13.49
CA PRO A 112 25.35 19.62 13.74
C PRO A 112 26.48 20.35 13.00
N THR A 113 27.21 19.68 12.12
CA THR A 113 28.36 20.25 11.40
C THR A 113 28.24 20.02 9.89
N VAL A 114 28.91 20.84 9.10
CA VAL A 114 28.98 20.64 7.64
C VAL A 114 29.65 19.33 7.24
N LEU A 115 30.49 18.74 8.10
CA LEU A 115 31.17 17.46 7.87
C LEU A 115 30.27 16.24 8.12
N THR A 116 29.06 16.47 8.63
CA THR A 116 28.09 15.43 8.95
C THR A 116 26.84 15.54 8.09
N ALA A 117 26.93 16.29 7.00
CA ALA A 117 25.87 16.49 6.03
C ALA A 117 26.17 15.66 4.79
N ASP A 118 25.12 15.27 4.08
CA ASP A 118 25.29 14.51 2.84
C ASP A 118 25.89 15.41 1.76
N SER A 119 26.83 14.87 1.01
CA SER A 119 27.49 15.56 -0.10
C SER A 119 26.93 15.06 -1.42
N ILE A 120 26.06 15.84 -2.06
CA ILE A 120 25.52 15.55 -3.39
C ILE A 120 26.44 16.18 -4.43
N THR A 121 27.26 15.35 -5.07
CA THR A 121 28.50 15.80 -5.73
C THR A 121 28.31 16.38 -7.13
N ASP A 122 27.18 16.10 -7.80
CA ASP A 122 26.94 16.44 -9.20
C ASP A 122 25.59 17.11 -9.47
N PHE A 123 24.92 17.63 -8.43
CA PHE A 123 23.58 18.22 -8.53
C PHE A 123 23.43 19.20 -9.72
N GLY A 124 22.70 18.75 -10.74
CA GLY A 124 22.41 19.45 -11.98
C GLY A 124 21.23 20.39 -11.84
N ASN A 125 21.50 21.68 -11.64
CA ASN A 125 20.44 22.68 -11.48
C ASN A 125 19.49 22.73 -12.69
N GLY A 126 18.21 22.40 -12.47
CA GLY A 126 17.16 22.39 -13.49
C GLY A 126 16.84 20.99 -14.03
N ASN A 127 17.76 20.03 -13.87
CA ASN A 127 17.52 18.62 -14.18
C ASN A 127 17.13 17.86 -12.90
N ASP A 128 17.90 18.05 -11.82
CA ASP A 128 17.73 17.29 -10.58
C ASP A 128 16.82 17.98 -9.59
N LYS A 129 16.29 17.18 -8.65
CA LYS A 129 15.47 17.64 -7.52
C LYS A 129 16.01 17.12 -6.20
N ILE A 130 15.80 17.91 -5.16
CA ILE A 130 15.97 17.50 -3.77
C ILE A 130 14.60 17.19 -3.20
N ARG A 131 14.38 15.94 -2.78
CA ARG A 131 13.14 15.53 -2.13
C ARG A 131 13.23 15.76 -0.62
N LEU A 132 12.31 16.55 -0.08
CA LEU A 132 12.20 16.85 1.34
C LEU A 132 11.30 15.81 2.04
N LEU A 133 11.84 15.11 3.03
CA LEU A 133 11.14 14.09 3.81
C LEU A 133 10.81 14.58 5.24
N ASP A 134 10.10 13.75 6.01
CA ASP A 134 9.81 13.97 7.44
C ASP A 134 9.18 15.33 7.79
N GLY A 135 8.33 15.82 6.89
CA GLY A 135 7.60 17.07 7.07
C GLY A 135 8.44 18.33 6.86
N LEU A 136 9.68 18.19 6.38
CA LEU A 136 10.53 19.29 5.95
C LEU A 136 9.90 20.01 4.74
N THR A 137 9.81 21.33 4.81
CA THR A 137 9.34 22.19 3.71
C THR A 137 10.48 23.08 3.21
N PHE A 138 10.32 23.66 2.01
CA PHE A 138 11.31 24.61 1.48
C PHE A 138 11.50 25.81 2.42
N GLU A 139 10.41 26.23 3.08
CA GLU A 139 10.37 27.31 4.05
C GLU A 139 11.21 27.02 5.30
N ASP A 140 11.43 25.75 5.63
CA ASP A 140 12.25 25.32 6.75
C ASP A 140 13.75 25.36 6.42
N LEU A 141 14.15 25.61 5.17
CA LEU A 141 15.55 25.52 4.74
C LEU A 141 16.30 26.85 4.82
N ASP A 142 17.47 26.85 5.46
CA ASP A 142 18.48 27.90 5.32
C ASP A 142 19.47 27.48 4.23
N ILE A 143 19.37 28.11 3.06
CA ILE A 143 20.17 27.81 1.88
C ILE A 143 21.18 28.94 1.69
N LYS A 144 22.47 28.63 1.75
CA LYS A 144 23.53 29.63 1.70
C LYS A 144 24.78 29.13 1.01
N GLN A 145 25.56 30.07 0.49
CA GLN A 145 26.91 29.77 0.03
C GLN A 145 27.78 29.41 1.23
N GLY A 146 28.56 28.34 1.12
CA GLY A 146 29.55 27.97 2.12
C GLY A 146 30.69 28.97 2.22
N THR A 147 31.55 28.78 3.22
CA THR A 147 32.77 29.58 3.44
C THR A 147 33.99 28.67 3.46
N ASP A 148 35.17 29.29 3.40
CA ASP A 148 36.46 28.60 3.53
C ASP A 148 36.60 27.43 2.54
N ALA A 149 36.83 26.21 3.06
CA ALA A 149 36.96 25.00 2.25
C ALA A 149 35.69 24.67 1.44
N ASN A 150 34.52 25.17 1.86
CA ASN A 150 33.24 24.99 1.19
C ASN A 150 32.78 26.26 0.44
N SER A 151 33.69 27.20 0.16
CA SER A 151 33.34 28.46 -0.51
C SER A 151 32.73 28.28 -1.91
N ASN A 152 32.97 27.14 -2.56
CA ASN A 152 32.37 26.78 -3.84
C ASN A 152 31.13 25.86 -3.71
N SER A 153 30.58 25.68 -2.51
CA SER A 153 29.46 24.77 -2.28
C SER A 153 28.23 25.52 -1.78
N THR A 154 27.05 25.05 -2.15
CA THR A 154 25.80 25.43 -1.48
C THR A 154 25.59 24.56 -0.26
N ILE A 155 25.19 25.17 0.86
CA ILE A 155 24.88 24.50 2.12
C ILE A 155 23.38 24.62 2.37
N ILE A 156 22.73 23.50 2.67
CA ILE A 156 21.31 23.42 3.02
C ILE A 156 21.21 22.97 4.48
N GLN A 157 20.57 23.79 5.32
CA GLN A 157 20.35 23.48 6.72
C GLN A 157 18.88 23.57 7.10
N ASP A 158 18.47 22.85 8.15
CA ASP A 158 17.20 23.12 8.83
C ASP A 158 17.33 24.42 9.65
N LYS A 159 16.49 25.41 9.36
CA LYS A 159 16.43 26.71 10.06
C LYS A 159 16.15 26.57 11.55
N LEU A 160 15.33 25.59 11.93
CA LEU A 160 14.87 25.44 13.31
C LEU A 160 15.93 24.78 14.18
N THR A 161 16.54 23.71 13.69
CA THR A 161 17.48 22.89 14.47
C THR A 161 18.93 23.31 14.24
N GLY A 162 19.23 23.93 13.10
CA GLY A 162 20.60 24.20 12.65
C GLY A 162 21.32 22.97 12.11
N GLU A 163 20.63 21.84 11.94
CA GLU A 163 21.15 20.62 11.34
C GLU A 163 21.61 20.89 9.90
N TYR A 164 22.78 20.38 9.52
CA TYR A 164 23.25 20.47 8.14
C TYR A 164 22.71 19.27 7.37
N LEU A 165 21.81 19.50 6.42
CA LEU A 165 21.08 18.45 5.72
C LEU A 165 21.82 17.99 4.46
N ALA A 166 22.36 18.95 3.68
CA ALA A 166 23.10 18.63 2.47
C ALA A 166 24.11 19.72 2.09
N VAL A 167 25.14 19.30 1.38
CA VAL A 167 26.13 20.14 0.71
C VAL A 167 26.09 19.81 -0.78
N LEU A 168 26.04 20.85 -1.62
CA LEU A 168 26.07 20.75 -3.08
C LEU A 168 27.39 21.37 -3.57
N PRO A 169 28.49 20.60 -3.69
CA PRO A 169 29.76 21.12 -4.19
C PRO A 169 29.64 21.62 -5.63
N GLY A 170 30.26 22.76 -5.94
CA GLY A 170 30.25 23.34 -7.29
C GLY A 170 28.95 24.06 -7.67
N VAL A 171 27.92 24.01 -6.83
CA VAL A 171 26.65 24.68 -7.05
C VAL A 171 26.62 26.03 -6.35
N ASN A 172 26.22 27.07 -7.08
CA ASN A 172 26.06 28.42 -6.55
C ASN A 172 24.72 28.56 -5.84
N SER A 173 24.71 29.01 -4.59
CA SER A 173 23.49 29.06 -3.78
C SER A 173 22.43 30.00 -4.34
N SER A 174 22.83 31.00 -5.14
CA SER A 174 21.91 31.93 -5.80
C SER A 174 21.10 31.31 -6.94
N THR A 175 21.51 30.14 -7.45
CA THR A 175 20.78 29.44 -8.50
C THR A 175 19.77 28.43 -7.95
N ILE A 176 19.86 28.14 -6.64
CA ILE A 176 18.94 27.25 -5.94
C ILE A 176 17.70 28.02 -5.50
N ASN A 177 16.53 27.53 -5.90
CA ASN A 177 15.23 28.10 -5.59
C ASN A 177 14.21 26.98 -5.33
N ARG A 178 12.95 27.35 -5.09
CA ARG A 178 11.89 26.38 -4.75
C ARG A 178 11.73 25.28 -5.80
N ASP A 179 11.95 25.57 -7.07
CA ASP A 179 11.77 24.59 -8.14
C ASP A 179 12.79 23.45 -8.03
N ASN A 180 13.91 23.64 -7.33
CA ASN A 180 14.87 22.57 -7.08
C ASN A 180 14.40 21.55 -6.03
N PHE A 181 13.30 21.80 -5.35
CA PHE A 181 12.83 20.97 -4.26
C PHE A 181 11.46 20.37 -4.57
N THR A 182 11.22 19.17 -4.03
CA THR A 182 9.91 18.55 -4.02
C THR A 182 9.65 17.89 -2.67
N SER A 183 8.41 17.82 -2.20
CA SER A 183 8.05 16.99 -1.03
C SER A 183 7.44 15.65 -1.43
N GLN A 184 7.21 15.44 -2.74
CA GLN A 184 6.60 14.24 -3.31
C GLN A 184 7.30 13.88 -4.62
N LEU A 185 7.41 12.58 -4.93
CA LEU A 185 7.58 12.16 -6.32
C LEU A 185 6.33 12.63 -7.09
N SER A 186 6.42 12.99 -8.37
CA SER A 186 5.28 13.54 -9.10
C SER A 186 4.14 12.51 -9.16
N ALA A 187 3.20 12.63 -8.24
CA ALA A 187 2.03 11.78 -8.15
C ALA A 187 0.98 12.31 -9.12
N THR A 188 0.36 11.42 -9.89
CA THR A 188 -0.79 11.82 -10.70
C THR A 188 -1.91 12.31 -9.77
N PRO A 189 -2.81 13.21 -10.23
CA PRO A 189 -4.01 13.58 -9.47
C PRO A 189 -4.80 12.37 -8.94
N VAL A 190 -4.79 11.22 -9.63
CA VAL A 190 -5.43 9.98 -9.17
C VAL A 190 -4.80 9.52 -7.85
N ILE A 191 -3.47 9.47 -7.79
CA ILE A 191 -2.70 9.08 -6.60
C ILE A 191 -2.89 10.10 -5.48
N GLU A 192 -2.86 11.41 -5.78
CA GLU A 192 -3.12 12.46 -4.77
C GLU A 192 -4.50 12.25 -4.10
N TRP A 193 -5.55 12.02 -4.89
CA TRP A 193 -6.91 11.81 -4.38
C TRP A 193 -7.11 10.44 -3.72
N ASN A 194 -6.30 9.42 -4.08
CA ASN A 194 -6.23 8.17 -3.32
C ASN A 194 -5.75 8.43 -1.88
N GLY A 195 -4.68 9.20 -1.70
CA GLY A 195 -4.20 9.58 -0.37
C GLY A 195 -5.25 10.31 0.47
N VAL A 196 -6.04 11.21 -0.15
CA VAL A 196 -7.17 11.88 0.53
C VAL A 196 -8.24 10.89 0.99
N LEU A 197 -8.62 9.95 0.12
CA LEU A 197 -9.58 8.88 0.41
C LEU A 197 -9.08 7.98 1.55
N LEU A 198 -7.82 7.56 1.54
CA LEU A 198 -7.23 6.73 2.60
C LEU A 198 -7.26 7.45 3.95
N ASN A 199 -6.91 8.73 3.98
CA ASN A 199 -7.02 9.55 5.20
C ASN A 199 -8.47 9.68 5.68
N ALA A 200 -9.44 9.79 4.78
CA ALA A 200 -10.85 9.83 5.14
C ALA A 200 -11.34 8.54 5.81
N VAL A 201 -10.95 7.39 5.26
CA VAL A 201 -11.22 6.05 5.82
C VAL A 201 -10.63 5.91 7.23
N ARG A 202 -9.37 6.35 7.40
CA ARG A 202 -8.67 6.34 8.69
C ARG A 202 -9.39 7.19 9.72
N ALA A 203 -9.68 8.45 9.38
CA ALA A 203 -10.28 9.42 10.29
C ALA A 203 -11.68 8.99 10.74
N ASP A 204 -12.48 8.45 9.81
CA ASP A 204 -13.84 7.98 10.07
C ASP A 204 -13.90 6.59 10.71
N LYS A 205 -12.75 5.89 10.77
CA LYS A 205 -12.66 4.49 11.23
C LYS A 205 -13.60 3.56 10.46
N THR A 206 -13.74 3.81 9.15
CA THR A 206 -14.68 3.09 8.28
C THR A 206 -14.39 1.59 8.28
N ALA A 207 -15.41 0.76 8.47
CA ALA A 207 -15.26 -0.69 8.47
C ALA A 207 -14.82 -1.24 7.09
N PRO A 208 -14.07 -2.36 7.02
CA PRO A 208 -13.47 -2.83 5.76
C PRO A 208 -14.44 -3.00 4.58
N PRO A 209 -15.65 -3.57 4.73
CA PRO A 209 -16.58 -3.68 3.61
C PRO A 209 -16.99 -2.31 3.06
N LEU A 210 -17.40 -1.41 3.94
CA LEU A 210 -17.80 -0.05 3.55
C LEU A 210 -16.64 0.76 2.98
N ALA A 211 -15.43 0.60 3.53
CA ALA A 211 -14.23 1.23 3.01
C ALA A 211 -13.97 0.80 1.56
N SER A 212 -13.97 -0.51 1.26
CA SER A 212 -13.76 -1.02 -0.11
C SER A 212 -14.82 -0.52 -1.10
N ARG A 213 -16.09 -0.46 -0.70
CA ARG A 213 -17.18 0.10 -1.53
C ARG A 213 -16.95 1.59 -1.80
N ASN A 214 -16.58 2.36 -0.78
CA ASN A 214 -16.34 3.79 -0.92
C ASN A 214 -15.15 4.06 -1.87
N MET A 215 -14.08 3.26 -1.75
CA MET A 215 -12.93 3.35 -2.66
C MET A 215 -13.32 3.02 -4.10
N ALA A 216 -14.15 1.99 -4.32
CA ALA A 216 -14.64 1.63 -5.65
C ALA A 216 -15.48 2.74 -6.29
N MET A 217 -16.32 3.43 -5.51
CA MET A 217 -17.11 4.56 -6.01
C MET A 217 -16.24 5.73 -6.44
N VAL A 218 -15.22 6.09 -5.65
CA VAL A 218 -14.29 7.18 -5.96
C VAL A 218 -13.52 6.86 -7.24
N HIS A 219 -12.88 5.70 -7.28
CA HIS A 219 -12.00 5.34 -8.39
C HIS A 219 -12.74 4.98 -9.67
N ALA A 220 -13.96 4.44 -9.60
CA ALA A 220 -14.82 4.29 -10.78
C ALA A 220 -15.21 5.65 -11.38
N ALA A 221 -15.53 6.64 -10.55
CA ALA A 221 -15.87 7.98 -11.02
C ALA A 221 -14.66 8.70 -11.63
N ILE A 222 -13.48 8.58 -11.02
CA ILE A 222 -12.23 9.09 -11.56
C ILE A 222 -11.93 8.44 -12.92
N TYR A 223 -11.97 7.10 -12.98
CA TYR A 223 -11.69 6.34 -14.19
C TYR A 223 -12.61 6.71 -15.34
N ASP A 224 -13.93 6.69 -15.14
CA ASP A 224 -14.88 7.02 -16.20
C ASP A 224 -14.74 8.49 -16.64
N SER A 225 -14.31 9.40 -15.75
CA SER A 225 -14.02 10.79 -16.11
C SER A 225 -12.78 10.91 -16.99
N VAL A 226 -11.67 10.28 -16.60
CA VAL A 226 -10.41 10.28 -17.37
C VAL A 226 -10.59 9.56 -18.70
N ASN A 227 -11.21 8.37 -18.68
CA ASN A 227 -11.41 7.56 -19.87
C ASN A 227 -12.45 8.15 -20.82
N SER A 228 -13.40 8.96 -20.34
CA SER A 228 -14.30 9.74 -21.22
C SER A 228 -13.54 10.77 -22.07
N ILE A 229 -12.33 11.18 -21.66
CA ILE A 229 -11.46 12.10 -22.40
C ILE A 229 -10.46 11.33 -23.25
N SER A 230 -9.68 10.42 -22.64
CA SER A 230 -8.58 9.73 -23.32
C SER A 230 -9.06 8.61 -24.23
N LYS A 231 -10.18 7.96 -23.89
CA LYS A 231 -10.73 6.77 -24.55
C LYS A 231 -9.68 5.65 -24.73
N LYS A 232 -8.67 5.60 -23.84
CA LYS A 232 -7.56 4.63 -23.89
C LYS A 232 -8.05 3.19 -23.64
N TYR A 233 -9.09 3.03 -22.83
CA TYR A 233 -9.62 1.73 -22.39
C TYR A 233 -11.14 1.66 -22.57
N SER A 234 -11.74 0.48 -22.38
CA SER A 234 -13.20 0.33 -22.39
C SER A 234 -13.89 1.07 -21.21
N PRO A 235 -14.96 1.87 -21.42
CA PRO A 235 -15.69 2.51 -20.32
C PRO A 235 -16.19 1.50 -19.27
N TYR A 236 -16.23 1.90 -18.00
CA TYR A 236 -16.75 1.04 -16.93
C TYR A 236 -18.27 1.13 -16.84
N ARG A 237 -18.78 2.31 -16.47
CA ARG A 237 -20.21 2.51 -16.18
C ARG A 237 -20.77 3.74 -16.86
N VAL A 238 -20.05 4.85 -16.81
CA VAL A 238 -20.43 6.13 -17.39
C VAL A 238 -19.55 6.39 -18.60
N ASN A 239 -20.17 6.59 -19.77
CA ASN A 239 -19.47 6.95 -20.99
C ASN A 239 -20.04 8.26 -21.53
N ILE A 240 -19.32 9.36 -21.31
CA ILE A 240 -19.67 10.69 -21.80
C ILE A 240 -18.65 11.07 -22.88
N ASP A 241 -19.10 11.73 -23.94
CA ASP A 241 -18.18 12.32 -24.91
C ASP A 241 -17.71 13.68 -24.43
N ALA A 242 -16.47 13.73 -23.96
CA ALA A 242 -15.86 14.94 -23.45
C ALA A 242 -15.57 15.94 -24.60
N PRO A 243 -15.80 17.25 -24.40
CA PRO A 243 -15.34 18.27 -25.34
C PRO A 243 -13.84 18.18 -25.63
N ALA A 244 -13.42 18.49 -26.85
CA ALA A 244 -12.01 18.50 -27.23
C ALA A 244 -11.20 19.47 -26.33
N GLY A 245 -10.07 18.99 -25.79
CA GLY A 245 -9.21 19.77 -24.89
C GLY A 245 -9.68 19.84 -23.43
N THR A 246 -10.67 19.04 -23.03
CA THR A 246 -11.07 18.88 -21.62
C THR A 246 -9.87 18.44 -20.76
N SER A 247 -9.64 19.08 -19.61
CA SER A 247 -8.58 18.69 -18.67
C SER A 247 -8.98 17.46 -17.85
N ALA A 248 -8.18 16.41 -17.94
CA ALA A 248 -8.39 15.16 -17.21
C ALA A 248 -8.03 15.30 -15.72
N GLU A 249 -7.10 16.18 -15.38
CA GLU A 249 -6.72 16.52 -14.01
C GLU A 249 -7.88 17.23 -13.29
N ALA A 250 -8.53 18.19 -13.97
CA ALA A 250 -9.69 18.88 -13.43
C ALA A 250 -10.88 17.94 -13.26
N ALA A 251 -11.10 17.04 -14.23
CA ALA A 251 -12.15 16.03 -14.16
C ALA A 251 -11.91 15.02 -13.02
N THR A 252 -10.66 14.57 -12.85
CA THR A 252 -10.23 13.70 -11.74
C THR A 252 -10.54 14.34 -10.40
N ALA A 253 -10.07 15.58 -10.19
CA ALA A 253 -10.26 16.29 -8.93
C ALA A 253 -11.74 16.53 -8.63
N ALA A 254 -12.53 16.91 -9.64
CA ALA A 254 -13.95 17.18 -9.48
C ALA A 254 -14.76 15.91 -9.17
N ALA A 255 -14.45 14.79 -9.83
CA ALA A 255 -15.08 13.50 -9.57
C ALA A 255 -14.77 13.01 -8.15
N ALA A 256 -13.49 13.00 -7.77
CA ALA A 256 -13.05 12.56 -6.46
C ALA A 256 -13.66 13.38 -5.32
N HIS A 257 -13.57 14.72 -5.42
CA HIS A 257 -14.16 15.65 -4.45
C HIS A 257 -15.66 15.43 -4.27
N ARG A 258 -16.38 15.26 -5.37
CA ARG A 258 -17.84 15.09 -5.36
C ARG A 258 -18.27 13.80 -4.68
N ILE A 259 -17.63 12.68 -5.00
CA ILE A 259 -17.89 11.39 -4.35
C ILE A 259 -17.50 11.46 -2.87
N LEU A 260 -16.29 11.92 -2.54
CA LEU A 260 -15.79 11.97 -1.15
C LEU A 260 -16.67 12.83 -0.25
N THR A 261 -17.10 13.99 -0.73
CA THR A 261 -18.02 14.87 0.01
C THR A 261 -19.38 14.21 0.26
N ASN A 262 -19.85 13.36 -0.66
CA ASN A 262 -21.09 12.60 -0.48
C ASN A 262 -20.92 11.46 0.55
N LEU A 263 -19.80 10.74 0.51
CA LEU A 263 -19.54 9.58 1.36
C LEU A 263 -19.10 9.95 2.78
N TYR A 264 -18.36 11.06 2.94
CA TYR A 264 -17.76 11.53 4.18
C TYR A 264 -18.10 13.01 4.46
N PRO A 265 -19.38 13.36 4.62
CA PRO A 265 -19.81 14.77 4.70
C PRO A 265 -19.21 15.54 5.88
N ALA A 266 -18.86 14.86 6.98
CA ALA A 266 -18.20 15.48 8.14
C ALA A 266 -16.79 16.01 7.82
N GLN A 267 -16.18 15.56 6.72
CA GLN A 267 -14.82 15.92 6.29
C GLN A 267 -14.83 16.89 5.09
N ALA A 268 -15.99 17.41 4.69
CA ALA A 268 -16.16 18.24 3.50
C ALA A 268 -15.27 19.49 3.47
N VAL A 269 -14.96 20.08 4.63
CA VAL A 269 -14.06 21.25 4.72
C VAL A 269 -12.67 20.90 4.19
N THR A 270 -12.09 19.80 4.67
CA THR A 270 -10.79 19.30 4.22
C THR A 270 -10.80 18.97 2.73
N PHE A 271 -11.86 18.31 2.24
CA PHE A 271 -11.96 18.00 0.82
C PHE A 271 -12.07 19.26 -0.06
N ASN A 272 -12.78 20.29 0.40
CA ASN A 272 -12.87 21.57 -0.32
C ASN A 272 -11.49 22.23 -0.43
N GLU A 273 -10.68 22.22 0.64
CA GLU A 273 -9.32 22.79 0.63
C GLU A 273 -8.39 22.06 -0.35
N VAL A 274 -8.43 20.71 -0.34
CA VAL A 274 -7.66 19.91 -1.29
C VAL A 274 -8.15 20.16 -2.71
N TYR A 275 -9.46 20.23 -2.93
CA TYR A 275 -10.05 20.50 -4.25
C TYR A 275 -9.62 21.85 -4.83
N GLN A 276 -9.65 22.92 -4.03
CA GLN A 276 -9.13 24.21 -4.47
C GLN A 276 -7.64 24.15 -4.80
N SER A 277 -6.86 23.44 -3.99
CA SER A 277 -5.42 23.26 -4.20
C SER A 277 -5.12 22.47 -5.50
N SER A 278 -5.86 21.39 -5.76
CA SER A 278 -5.74 20.63 -7.02
C SER A 278 -6.08 21.49 -8.24
N LEU A 279 -7.17 22.26 -8.18
CA LEU A 279 -7.58 23.12 -9.29
C LEU A 279 -6.63 24.30 -9.51
N ALA A 280 -5.98 24.83 -8.48
CA ALA A 280 -5.04 25.94 -8.62
C ALA A 280 -3.80 25.56 -9.47
N LYS A 281 -3.46 24.26 -9.54
CA LYS A 281 -2.38 23.74 -10.41
C LYS A 281 -2.73 23.78 -11.90
N ILE A 282 -4.01 23.98 -12.26
CA ILE A 282 -4.52 23.86 -13.63
C ILE A 282 -4.81 25.27 -14.19
N PRO A 283 -4.28 25.63 -15.37
CA PRO A 283 -4.55 26.92 -15.99
C PRO A 283 -6.05 27.20 -16.15
N ASP A 284 -6.46 28.43 -15.84
CA ASP A 284 -7.84 28.85 -16.02
C ASP A 284 -8.20 28.90 -17.51
N GLY A 285 -9.38 28.38 -17.85
CA GLY A 285 -9.86 28.35 -19.22
C GLY A 285 -10.91 27.27 -19.45
N LYS A 286 -11.34 27.16 -20.70
CA LYS A 286 -12.41 26.23 -21.11
C LYS A 286 -12.08 24.78 -20.77
N ALA A 287 -10.84 24.35 -20.97
CA ALA A 287 -10.35 23.01 -20.64
C ALA A 287 -10.64 22.62 -19.18
N LYS A 288 -10.34 23.53 -18.24
CA LYS A 288 -10.57 23.34 -16.80
C LYS A 288 -12.06 23.34 -16.47
N THR A 289 -12.83 24.28 -17.03
CA THR A 289 -14.29 24.35 -16.81
C THR A 289 -15.00 23.10 -17.31
N ASP A 290 -14.66 22.63 -18.51
CA ASP A 290 -15.21 21.41 -19.10
C ASP A 290 -14.83 20.18 -18.25
N GLY A 291 -13.59 20.13 -17.75
CA GLY A 291 -13.11 19.04 -16.90
C GLY A 291 -13.90 18.95 -15.59
N ILE A 292 -14.08 20.09 -14.91
CA ILE A 292 -14.89 20.16 -13.69
C ILE A 292 -16.32 19.66 -13.94
N ALA A 293 -16.96 20.14 -15.01
CA ALA A 293 -18.32 19.76 -15.34
C ALA A 293 -18.44 18.26 -15.64
N LEU A 294 -17.51 17.70 -16.40
CA LEU A 294 -17.46 16.27 -16.70
C LEU A 294 -17.31 15.44 -15.42
N GLY A 295 -16.32 15.75 -14.58
CA GLY A 295 -16.06 15.00 -13.35
C GLY A 295 -17.26 15.00 -12.39
N GLN A 296 -17.94 16.14 -12.24
CA GLN A 296 -19.16 16.24 -11.45
C GLN A 296 -20.30 15.40 -12.03
N GLN A 297 -20.49 15.45 -13.36
CA GLN A 297 -21.55 14.69 -14.02
C GLN A 297 -21.34 13.17 -13.91
N VAL A 298 -20.10 12.70 -14.05
CA VAL A 298 -19.76 11.29 -13.86
C VAL A 298 -20.00 10.88 -12.41
N ALA A 299 -19.50 11.66 -11.45
CA ALA A 299 -19.67 11.37 -10.03
C ALA A 299 -21.15 11.30 -9.61
N ASP A 300 -21.98 12.23 -10.08
CA ASP A 300 -23.43 12.24 -9.78
C ASP A 300 -24.14 10.98 -10.32
N GLN A 301 -23.73 10.45 -11.48
CA GLN A 301 -24.26 9.19 -12.03
C GLN A 301 -23.83 7.98 -11.20
N ILE A 302 -22.57 7.94 -10.72
CA ILE A 302 -22.08 6.86 -9.84
C ILE A 302 -22.81 6.91 -8.48
N ILE A 303 -22.97 8.09 -7.87
CA ILE A 303 -23.74 8.26 -6.62
C ILE A 303 -25.16 7.77 -6.80
N THR A 304 -25.83 8.18 -7.89
CA THR A 304 -27.20 7.76 -8.18
C THR A 304 -27.29 6.24 -8.33
N TRP A 305 -26.38 5.64 -9.10
CA TRP A 305 -26.33 4.20 -9.29
C TRP A 305 -26.15 3.43 -7.97
N ARG A 306 -25.28 3.93 -7.08
CA ARG A 306 -24.99 3.26 -5.80
C ARG A 306 -25.92 3.64 -4.65
N SER A 307 -26.88 4.54 -4.86
CA SER A 307 -27.81 5.01 -3.82
C SER A 307 -28.76 3.91 -3.30
N THR A 308 -29.03 2.89 -4.12
CA THR A 308 -29.97 1.78 -3.80
C THR A 308 -29.30 0.42 -3.84
N ASP A 309 -27.98 0.35 -3.63
CA ASP A 309 -27.20 -0.88 -3.82
C ASP A 309 -27.24 -1.86 -2.64
N GLY A 310 -28.02 -1.57 -1.59
CA GLY A 310 -28.17 -2.43 -0.41
C GLY A 310 -27.19 -2.17 0.73
N ALA A 311 -26.16 -1.34 0.56
CA ALA A 311 -25.13 -1.14 1.61
C ALA A 311 -25.69 -0.54 2.90
N ASN A 312 -26.70 0.33 2.79
CA ASN A 312 -27.35 1.00 3.91
C ASN A 312 -28.55 0.22 4.50
N ARG A 313 -28.83 -1.00 4.01
CA ARG A 313 -29.92 -1.81 4.55
C ARG A 313 -29.60 -2.23 5.99
N VAL A 314 -30.58 -2.11 6.88
CA VAL A 314 -30.45 -2.60 8.26
C VAL A 314 -30.89 -4.06 8.31
N VAL A 315 -29.97 -4.95 8.67
CA VAL A 315 -30.24 -6.37 8.92
C VAL A 315 -29.78 -6.70 10.33
N GLN A 316 -30.60 -7.43 11.09
CA GLN A 316 -30.24 -7.90 12.42
C GLN A 316 -29.65 -9.31 12.32
N TYR A 317 -28.44 -9.49 12.84
CA TYR A 317 -27.87 -10.82 13.05
C TYR A 317 -28.43 -11.45 14.32
N ASN A 318 -28.94 -12.68 14.22
CA ASN A 318 -29.45 -13.45 15.35
C ASN A 318 -28.51 -14.64 15.62
N PRO A 319 -27.71 -14.61 16.71
CA PRO A 319 -26.78 -15.70 17.03
C PRO A 319 -27.50 -17.02 17.31
N SER A 320 -26.91 -18.13 16.88
CA SER A 320 -27.30 -19.49 17.26
C SER A 320 -26.36 -20.03 18.34
N THR A 321 -26.87 -20.88 19.23
CA THR A 321 -26.07 -21.57 20.25
C THR A 321 -25.62 -22.96 19.80
N GLU A 322 -25.90 -23.35 18.56
CA GLU A 322 -25.40 -24.60 17.99
C GLU A 322 -23.87 -24.57 17.84
N ALA A 323 -23.22 -25.71 18.10
CA ALA A 323 -21.79 -25.86 17.89
C ALA A 323 -21.40 -25.51 16.44
N GLY A 324 -20.26 -24.85 16.27
CA GLY A 324 -19.81 -24.37 14.96
C GLY A 324 -20.43 -23.05 14.50
N ARG A 325 -21.45 -22.49 15.18
CA ARG A 325 -22.07 -21.22 14.78
C ARG A 325 -21.41 -20.01 15.42
N TRP A 326 -21.23 -18.95 14.64
CA TRP A 326 -20.65 -17.71 15.13
C TRP A 326 -21.54 -17.05 16.18
N VAL A 327 -20.89 -16.58 17.24
CA VAL A 327 -21.49 -15.75 18.28
C VAL A 327 -20.57 -14.56 18.57
N PRO A 328 -21.10 -13.43 19.07
CA PRO A 328 -20.27 -12.33 19.53
C PRO A 328 -19.18 -12.80 20.50
N THR A 329 -17.95 -12.35 20.28
CA THR A 329 -16.76 -12.80 21.01
C THR A 329 -16.29 -11.76 22.02
N PRO A 330 -15.69 -12.17 23.15
CA PRO A 330 -15.10 -11.25 24.11
C PRO A 330 -13.91 -10.48 23.50
N PRO A 331 -13.53 -9.32 24.07
CA PRO A 331 -14.11 -8.71 25.27
C PRO A 331 -15.40 -7.92 25.00
N ALA A 332 -15.58 -7.37 23.80
CA ALA A 332 -16.65 -6.41 23.53
C ALA A 332 -18.05 -7.05 23.33
N LEU A 333 -18.11 -8.32 22.89
CA LEU A 333 -19.37 -8.99 22.52
C LEU A 333 -20.19 -8.16 21.52
N ALA A 334 -19.50 -7.48 20.60
CA ALA A 334 -20.12 -6.59 19.62
C ALA A 334 -21.02 -7.35 18.63
N PRO A 335 -22.10 -6.71 18.15
CA PRO A 335 -23.01 -7.33 17.18
C PRO A 335 -22.30 -7.62 15.85
N GLY A 336 -22.85 -8.56 15.09
CA GLY A 336 -22.34 -8.91 13.76
C GLY A 336 -22.19 -7.69 12.86
N LEU A 337 -20.99 -7.49 12.32
CA LEU A 337 -20.66 -6.37 11.45
C LEU A 337 -21.16 -6.59 10.02
N ALA A 338 -22.03 -5.69 9.57
CA ALA A 338 -22.56 -5.65 8.22
C ALA A 338 -23.24 -6.97 7.75
N PRO A 339 -24.21 -7.53 8.50
CA PRO A 339 -24.90 -8.75 8.09
C PRO A 339 -25.73 -8.60 6.81
N GLN A 340 -25.99 -7.37 6.35
CA GLN A 340 -26.63 -7.07 5.07
C GLN A 340 -25.68 -7.17 3.87
N TRP A 341 -24.36 -7.20 4.10
CA TRP A 341 -23.37 -7.11 3.02
C TRP A 341 -23.49 -8.17 1.91
N PRO A 342 -23.95 -9.42 2.17
CA PRO A 342 -24.24 -10.40 1.11
C PRO A 342 -25.24 -9.92 0.06
N GLU A 343 -26.10 -8.95 0.40
CA GLU A 343 -27.15 -8.43 -0.47
C GLU A 343 -26.72 -7.14 -1.20
N VAL A 344 -25.49 -6.67 -0.98
CA VAL A 344 -24.96 -5.50 -1.69
C VAL A 344 -24.80 -5.86 -3.16
N THR A 345 -25.31 -5.00 -4.04
CA THR A 345 -25.19 -5.17 -5.49
C THR A 345 -23.71 -5.16 -5.89
N PRO A 346 -23.19 -6.22 -6.52
CA PRO A 346 -21.78 -6.24 -6.93
C PRO A 346 -21.43 -5.15 -7.95
N PHE A 347 -20.13 -4.90 -8.11
CA PHE A 347 -19.55 -3.96 -9.07
C PHE A 347 -19.25 -4.67 -10.40
N ALA A 348 -18.61 -5.83 -10.36
CA ALA A 348 -18.22 -6.64 -11.53
C ALA A 348 -18.81 -8.06 -11.50
N MET A 349 -18.99 -8.66 -10.31
CA MET A 349 -19.63 -9.96 -10.16
C MET A 349 -21.12 -9.92 -10.53
N THR A 350 -21.68 -11.11 -10.73
CA THR A 350 -23.11 -11.31 -10.98
C THR A 350 -23.90 -11.58 -9.71
N SER A 351 -23.26 -12.13 -8.67
CA SER A 351 -23.82 -12.32 -7.33
C SER A 351 -22.70 -12.43 -6.29
N GLY A 352 -23.03 -12.22 -5.01
CA GLY A 352 -22.07 -12.46 -3.91
C GLY A 352 -21.59 -13.91 -3.84
N SER A 353 -22.39 -14.86 -4.31
CA SER A 353 -22.05 -16.29 -4.29
C SER A 353 -21.20 -16.75 -5.47
N GLN A 354 -20.86 -15.88 -6.44
CA GLN A 354 -20.19 -16.29 -7.68
C GLN A 354 -18.85 -17.00 -7.43
N PHE A 355 -18.09 -16.56 -6.42
CA PHE A 355 -16.81 -17.15 -6.03
C PHE A 355 -16.82 -17.75 -4.61
N ARG A 356 -18.01 -18.09 -4.09
CA ARG A 356 -18.14 -18.68 -2.75
C ARG A 356 -17.47 -20.06 -2.72
N PRO A 357 -16.53 -20.32 -1.80
CA PRO A 357 -15.95 -21.65 -1.61
C PRO A 357 -16.95 -22.68 -1.11
N SER A 358 -16.56 -23.97 -1.13
CA SER A 358 -17.41 -25.10 -0.72
C SER A 358 -17.77 -25.15 0.76
N GLY A 359 -17.06 -24.41 1.62
CA GLY A 359 -17.33 -24.33 3.05
C GLY A 359 -16.19 -24.83 3.92
N PRO A 360 -16.23 -24.51 5.24
CA PRO A 360 -15.20 -24.93 6.18
C PRO A 360 -15.20 -26.45 6.39
N PRO A 361 -14.10 -27.05 6.86
CA PRO A 361 -14.05 -28.45 7.24
C PRO A 361 -15.15 -28.81 8.26
N ALA A 362 -15.71 -30.03 8.16
CA ALA A 362 -16.67 -30.53 9.14
C ALA A 362 -16.01 -30.61 10.53
N LEU A 363 -16.76 -30.28 11.58
CA LEU A 363 -16.23 -30.20 12.95
C LEU A 363 -15.64 -31.52 13.45
N ASP A 364 -16.20 -32.67 13.05
CA ASP A 364 -15.74 -34.01 13.42
C ASP A 364 -14.61 -34.54 12.51
N SER A 365 -14.13 -33.74 11.55
CA SER A 365 -13.11 -34.17 10.59
C SER A 365 -11.68 -34.07 11.14
N ALA A 366 -10.78 -34.90 10.60
CA ALA A 366 -9.35 -34.81 10.91
C ALA A 366 -8.74 -33.46 10.49
N LYS A 367 -9.18 -32.91 9.35
CA LYS A 367 -8.71 -31.61 8.85
C LYS A 367 -9.07 -30.47 9.81
N TYR A 368 -10.31 -30.46 10.34
CA TYR A 368 -10.70 -29.49 11.36
C TYR A 368 -9.83 -29.59 12.62
N ALA A 369 -9.61 -30.81 13.13
CA ALA A 369 -8.78 -31.02 14.32
C ALA A 369 -7.33 -30.57 14.12
N GLU A 370 -6.75 -30.80 12.94
CA GLU A 370 -5.41 -30.35 12.59
C GLU A 370 -5.31 -28.81 12.63
N GLU A 371 -6.21 -28.13 11.91
CA GLU A 371 -6.24 -26.66 11.86
C GLU A 371 -6.53 -26.04 13.24
N PHE A 372 -7.46 -26.64 13.98
CA PHE A 372 -7.80 -26.25 15.34
C PHE A 372 -6.57 -26.32 16.26
N ASN A 373 -5.87 -27.45 16.27
CA ASN A 373 -4.74 -27.66 17.16
C ASN A 373 -3.57 -26.75 16.78
N TYR A 374 -3.35 -26.52 15.49
CA TYR A 374 -2.36 -25.56 15.02
C TYR A 374 -2.65 -24.13 15.50
N VAL A 375 -3.88 -23.63 15.32
CA VAL A 375 -4.29 -22.29 15.78
C VAL A 375 -4.27 -22.19 17.30
N LYS A 376 -4.67 -23.25 18.01
CA LYS A 376 -4.62 -23.28 19.48
C LYS A 376 -3.20 -23.06 20.00
N GLU A 377 -2.21 -23.65 19.35
CA GLU A 377 -0.80 -23.55 19.73
C GLU A 377 -0.19 -22.22 19.28
N ILE A 378 -0.27 -21.89 17.99
CA ILE A 378 0.43 -20.73 17.42
C ILE A 378 -0.33 -19.41 17.58
N GLY A 379 -1.65 -19.44 17.77
CA GLY A 379 -2.50 -18.26 17.81
C GLY A 379 -2.73 -17.68 19.21
N LYS A 380 -2.33 -18.39 20.26
CA LYS A 380 -2.53 -18.00 21.66
C LYS A 380 -1.72 -16.74 22.03
N ILE A 381 -2.28 -15.84 22.83
CA ILE A 381 -1.61 -14.58 23.20
C ILE A 381 -0.21 -14.76 23.80
N ASP A 382 -0.02 -15.82 24.59
CA ASP A 382 1.20 -16.23 25.28
C ASP A 382 1.83 -17.51 24.67
N SER A 383 1.63 -17.74 23.37
CA SER A 383 2.24 -18.87 22.66
C SER A 383 3.76 -18.92 22.86
N LEU A 384 4.27 -20.10 23.22
CA LEU A 384 5.71 -20.36 23.40
C LEU A 384 6.37 -20.88 22.12
N THR A 385 5.58 -21.20 21.10
CA THR A 385 6.04 -21.75 19.81
C THR A 385 5.99 -20.73 18.69
N ARG A 386 5.09 -19.75 18.74
CA ARG A 386 5.05 -18.64 17.78
C ARG A 386 6.33 -17.82 17.88
N THR A 387 7.02 -17.63 16.76
CA THR A 387 8.27 -16.86 16.72
C THR A 387 8.00 -15.35 16.92
N PRO A 388 9.04 -14.56 17.29
CA PRO A 388 8.92 -13.11 17.33
C PRO A 388 8.49 -12.50 15.99
N ASP A 389 9.02 -13.00 14.87
CA ASP A 389 8.65 -12.50 13.54
C ASP A 389 7.20 -12.84 13.17
N GLN A 390 6.71 -14.04 13.48
CA GLN A 390 5.28 -14.37 13.29
C GLN A 390 4.35 -13.46 14.11
N THR A 391 4.79 -13.01 15.29
CA THR A 391 4.07 -12.01 16.08
C THR A 391 4.12 -10.63 15.42
N ALA A 392 5.24 -10.25 14.82
CA ALA A 392 5.37 -9.01 14.05
C ALA A 392 4.46 -9.04 12.82
N ILE A 393 4.46 -10.13 12.04
CA ILE A 393 3.56 -10.36 10.90
C ILE A 393 2.09 -10.19 11.28
N ALA A 394 1.66 -10.83 12.38
CA ALA A 394 0.27 -10.72 12.85
C ALA A 394 -0.15 -9.27 13.14
N LYS A 395 0.77 -8.47 13.72
CA LYS A 395 0.52 -7.06 14.04
C LYS A 395 0.59 -6.17 12.81
N PHE A 396 1.54 -6.43 11.91
CA PHE A 396 1.75 -5.68 10.67
C PHE A 396 0.48 -5.67 9.81
N TRP A 397 -0.10 -6.86 9.60
CA TRP A 397 -1.32 -7.04 8.80
C TRP A 397 -2.62 -6.86 9.61
N ALA A 398 -2.57 -6.40 10.86
CA ALA A 398 -3.77 -6.32 11.71
C ALA A 398 -4.85 -5.39 11.10
N ASN A 399 -4.44 -4.20 10.64
CA ASN A 399 -5.26 -3.23 9.89
C ASN A 399 -6.65 -2.97 10.51
N GLY A 400 -6.68 -2.67 11.82
CA GLY A 400 -7.90 -2.40 12.57
C GLY A 400 -8.55 -1.04 12.28
N ALA A 401 -9.63 -0.73 12.98
CA ALA A 401 -10.29 0.57 12.92
C ALA A 401 -9.30 1.70 13.27
N GLY A 402 -9.32 2.80 12.50
CA GLY A 402 -8.34 3.89 12.66
C GLY A 402 -7.03 3.67 11.89
N THR A 403 -6.96 2.62 11.07
CA THR A 403 -5.96 2.45 10.00
C THR A 403 -6.65 2.64 8.64
N PHE A 404 -5.96 2.35 7.53
CA PHE A 404 -6.58 2.28 6.21
C PHE A 404 -7.47 1.04 6.01
N THR A 405 -7.48 0.10 6.98
CA THR A 405 -8.10 -1.23 6.87
C THR A 405 -7.48 -2.08 5.75
N PRO A 406 -7.75 -3.39 5.65
CA PRO A 406 -7.12 -4.23 4.64
C PRO A 406 -7.24 -3.73 3.19
N PRO A 407 -8.42 -3.31 2.67
CA PRO A 407 -8.50 -2.80 1.30
C PRO A 407 -7.73 -1.49 1.09
N GLY A 408 -7.66 -0.63 2.11
CA GLY A 408 -6.91 0.63 2.01
C GLY A 408 -5.39 0.45 2.12
N HIS A 409 -4.93 -0.58 2.84
CA HIS A 409 -3.51 -0.95 2.85
C HIS A 409 -3.07 -1.39 1.45
N TRP A 410 -3.87 -2.20 0.74
CA TRP A 410 -3.57 -2.52 -0.66
C TRP A 410 -3.61 -1.32 -1.61
N ASN A 411 -4.43 -0.30 -1.33
CA ASN A 411 -4.39 0.97 -2.07
C ASN A 411 -3.12 1.77 -1.76
N GLN A 412 -2.58 1.70 -0.54
CA GLN A 412 -1.29 2.30 -0.20
C GLN A 412 -0.14 1.61 -0.96
N ILE A 413 -0.13 0.28 -1.00
CA ILE A 413 0.84 -0.49 -1.81
C ILE A 413 0.73 -0.10 -3.29
N ALA A 414 -0.49 0.02 -3.82
CA ALA A 414 -0.71 0.44 -5.20
C ALA A 414 -0.27 1.89 -5.47
N GLU A 415 -0.46 2.80 -4.52
CA GLU A 415 0.03 4.18 -4.59
C GLU A 415 1.55 4.23 -4.63
N GLU A 416 2.22 3.48 -3.78
CA GLU A 416 3.69 3.40 -3.75
C GLU A 416 4.22 2.80 -5.05
N ALA A 417 3.69 1.65 -5.51
CA ALA A 417 4.08 1.05 -6.78
C ALA A 417 3.81 1.96 -7.99
N SER A 418 2.64 2.59 -8.07
CA SER A 418 2.26 3.51 -9.16
C SER A 418 3.19 4.72 -9.23
N THR A 419 3.54 5.27 -8.07
CA THR A 419 4.44 6.43 -7.95
C THR A 419 5.87 6.06 -8.37
N LEU A 420 6.39 4.92 -7.89
CA LEU A 420 7.75 4.47 -8.22
C LEU A 420 7.90 4.10 -9.70
N ASN A 421 6.84 3.66 -10.37
CA ASN A 421 6.85 3.34 -11.80
C ASN A 421 6.45 4.54 -12.69
N ALA A 422 6.31 5.75 -12.12
CA ALA A 422 5.91 6.96 -12.85
C ALA A 422 4.68 6.75 -13.76
N GLN A 423 3.66 6.03 -13.27
CA GLN A 423 2.49 5.69 -14.11
C GLN A 423 1.77 6.94 -14.63
N SER A 424 1.29 6.86 -15.87
CA SER A 424 0.48 7.92 -16.49
C SER A 424 -0.84 8.13 -15.75
N LEU A 425 -1.48 9.29 -15.93
CA LEU A 425 -2.80 9.57 -15.34
C LEU A 425 -3.83 8.50 -15.71
N GLU A 426 -3.86 8.10 -16.98
CA GLU A 426 -4.78 7.08 -17.50
C GLU A 426 -4.51 5.70 -16.91
N ASP A 427 -3.24 5.32 -16.75
CA ASP A 427 -2.86 4.01 -16.20
C ASP A 427 -3.06 3.94 -14.70
N SER A 428 -2.76 5.01 -13.96
CA SER A 428 -3.13 5.13 -12.55
C SER A 428 -4.66 5.05 -12.39
N ALA A 429 -5.43 5.80 -13.18
CA ALA A 429 -6.90 5.76 -13.11
C ALA A 429 -7.45 4.36 -13.36
N ARG A 430 -6.89 3.63 -14.34
CA ARG A 430 -7.25 2.24 -14.62
C ARG A 430 -6.88 1.30 -13.48
N LEU A 431 -5.63 1.35 -13.00
CA LEU A 431 -5.15 0.49 -11.91
C LEU A 431 -6.06 0.62 -10.69
N PHE A 432 -6.29 1.85 -10.23
CA PHE A 432 -7.08 2.07 -9.02
C PHE A 432 -8.56 1.71 -9.21
N ALA A 433 -9.13 1.86 -10.42
CA ALA A 433 -10.47 1.37 -10.69
C ALA A 433 -10.55 -0.16 -10.68
N LEU A 434 -9.63 -0.86 -11.38
CA LEU A 434 -9.55 -2.33 -11.34
C LEU A 434 -9.39 -2.84 -9.92
N LEU A 435 -8.44 -2.29 -9.16
CA LEU A 435 -8.16 -2.69 -7.79
C LEU A 435 -9.40 -2.54 -6.93
N ASN A 436 -10.05 -1.36 -6.95
CA ASN A 436 -11.12 -1.08 -6.00
C ASN A 436 -12.46 -1.70 -6.39
N ILE A 437 -12.77 -1.84 -7.68
CA ILE A 437 -13.90 -2.66 -8.15
C ILE A 437 -13.73 -4.10 -7.63
N THR A 438 -12.54 -4.66 -7.77
CA THR A 438 -12.22 -6.02 -7.31
C THR A 438 -12.30 -6.13 -5.79
N LEU A 439 -11.73 -5.18 -5.05
CA LEU A 439 -11.77 -5.19 -3.57
C LEU A 439 -13.19 -5.03 -3.03
N ALA A 440 -14.03 -4.18 -3.63
CA ALA A 440 -15.43 -4.08 -3.23
C ALA A 440 -16.19 -5.39 -3.42
N ASP A 441 -15.96 -6.08 -4.55
CA ASP A 441 -16.55 -7.38 -4.80
C ASP A 441 -15.95 -8.49 -3.94
N ALA A 442 -14.67 -8.39 -3.56
CA ALA A 442 -14.04 -9.28 -2.60
C ALA A 442 -14.71 -9.18 -1.23
N ALA A 443 -15.09 -7.97 -0.80
CA ALA A 443 -15.88 -7.79 0.42
C ALA A 443 -17.26 -8.45 0.29
N ILE A 444 -17.95 -8.27 -0.83
CA ILE A 444 -19.28 -8.86 -1.07
C ILE A 444 -19.20 -10.39 -1.04
N SER A 445 -18.26 -10.98 -1.78
CA SER A 445 -18.03 -12.44 -1.83
C SER A 445 -17.63 -13.01 -0.46
N CYS A 446 -16.73 -12.33 0.25
CA CYS A 446 -16.28 -12.77 1.57
C CYS A 446 -17.41 -12.69 2.61
N TRP A 447 -18.17 -11.58 2.66
CA TRP A 447 -19.27 -11.45 3.61
C TRP A 447 -20.43 -12.38 3.28
N ASP A 448 -20.72 -12.60 1.99
CA ASP A 448 -21.65 -13.62 1.54
C ASP A 448 -21.26 -15.01 2.08
N THR A 449 -19.99 -15.39 1.93
CA THR A 449 -19.44 -16.63 2.49
C THR A 449 -19.57 -16.70 4.02
N LYS A 450 -19.18 -15.61 4.71
CA LYS A 450 -19.25 -15.49 6.18
C LYS A 450 -20.64 -15.71 6.72
N TYR A 451 -21.63 -15.01 6.18
CA TYR A 451 -23.00 -15.11 6.70
C TYR A 451 -23.77 -16.31 6.15
N HIS A 452 -23.31 -16.92 5.05
CA HIS A 452 -23.84 -18.19 4.56
C HIS A 452 -23.45 -19.37 5.46
N TYR A 453 -22.15 -19.55 5.75
CA TYR A 453 -21.68 -20.65 6.59
C TYR A 453 -21.80 -20.34 8.08
N ASN A 454 -21.66 -19.06 8.45
CA ASN A 454 -21.80 -18.55 9.80
C ASN A 454 -20.92 -19.31 10.81
N PHE A 455 -19.68 -19.60 10.42
CA PHE A 455 -18.73 -20.42 11.17
C PHE A 455 -18.12 -19.66 12.36
N TRP A 456 -17.93 -20.36 13.48
CA TRP A 456 -17.39 -19.79 14.71
C TRP A 456 -15.90 -19.42 14.63
N ARG A 457 -15.49 -18.49 15.49
CA ARG A 457 -14.09 -18.06 15.62
C ARG A 457 -13.28 -19.06 16.44
N PRO A 458 -11.94 -19.12 16.28
CA PRO A 458 -11.09 -19.99 17.09
C PRO A 458 -11.27 -19.82 18.59
N ILE A 459 -11.50 -18.59 19.09
CA ILE A 459 -11.74 -18.36 20.52
C ILE A 459 -12.97 -19.11 21.04
N THR A 460 -14.06 -19.15 20.28
CA THR A 460 -15.27 -19.89 20.67
C THR A 460 -15.03 -21.39 20.54
N ALA A 461 -14.49 -21.80 19.39
CA ALA A 461 -14.19 -23.20 19.10
C ALA A 461 -13.30 -23.83 20.18
N ILE A 462 -12.18 -23.18 20.52
CA ILE A 462 -11.18 -23.71 21.46
C ILE A 462 -11.73 -23.74 22.89
N ARG A 463 -12.49 -22.72 23.30
CA ARG A 463 -13.11 -22.71 24.63
C ARG A 463 -14.24 -23.71 24.77
N GLN A 464 -14.87 -24.11 23.66
CA GLN A 464 -16.05 -24.98 23.63
C GLN A 464 -15.81 -26.28 22.85
N ALA A 465 -14.55 -26.75 22.76
CA ALA A 465 -14.22 -27.91 21.94
C ALA A 465 -14.99 -29.18 22.35
N ASP A 466 -15.39 -29.30 23.62
CA ASP A 466 -16.23 -30.41 24.09
C ASP A 466 -17.60 -30.50 23.37
N SER A 467 -18.00 -29.47 22.61
CA SER A 467 -19.25 -29.41 21.84
C SER A 467 -19.09 -29.71 20.34
N ASP A 468 -17.86 -29.83 19.82
CA ASP A 468 -17.61 -30.00 18.38
C ASP A 468 -17.71 -31.47 17.89
N ASN A 469 -17.86 -32.42 18.83
CA ASN A 469 -17.95 -33.86 18.59
C ASN A 469 -16.69 -34.45 17.91
N ASN A 470 -15.52 -33.85 18.13
CA ASN A 470 -14.24 -34.32 17.61
C ASN A 470 -13.34 -34.86 18.74
N PRO A 471 -12.96 -36.14 18.73
CA PRO A 471 -12.10 -36.70 19.80
C PRO A 471 -10.65 -36.19 19.76
N ASN A 472 -10.25 -35.47 18.70
CA ASN A 472 -8.89 -34.96 18.51
C ASN A 472 -8.76 -33.45 18.82
N THR A 473 -9.83 -32.82 19.33
CA THR A 473 -9.79 -31.46 19.86
C THR A 473 -9.94 -31.51 21.37
N THR A 474 -9.30 -30.56 22.06
CA THR A 474 -9.35 -30.48 23.53
C THR A 474 -9.71 -29.07 23.92
N ALA A 475 -10.70 -28.91 24.80
CA ALA A 475 -11.13 -27.59 25.24
C ALA A 475 -10.04 -26.89 26.07
N ASP A 476 -9.96 -25.56 25.92
CA ASP A 476 -9.23 -24.68 26.83
C ASP A 476 -10.06 -23.43 27.08
N ALA A 477 -10.77 -23.43 28.20
CA ALA A 477 -11.70 -22.36 28.57
C ALA A 477 -11.03 -21.00 28.80
N GLN A 478 -9.70 -20.96 29.01
CA GLN A 478 -8.94 -19.73 29.25
C GLN A 478 -8.20 -19.24 28.01
N TRP A 479 -8.22 -20.01 26.92
CA TRP A 479 -7.52 -19.67 25.69
C TRP A 479 -7.96 -18.30 25.15
N THR A 480 -6.99 -17.46 24.80
CA THR A 480 -7.23 -16.12 24.25
C THR A 480 -6.25 -15.89 23.10
N PRO A 481 -6.71 -15.34 21.95
CA PRO A 481 -5.85 -15.10 20.81
C PRO A 481 -4.93 -13.89 20.99
N LEU A 482 -3.88 -13.84 20.18
CA LEU A 482 -2.97 -12.69 20.11
C LEU A 482 -3.67 -11.40 19.68
N LEU A 483 -4.53 -11.48 18.65
CA LEU A 483 -5.27 -10.32 18.14
C LEU A 483 -6.71 -10.32 18.66
N GLU A 484 -7.25 -9.13 18.87
CA GLU A 484 -8.66 -8.98 19.21
C GLU A 484 -9.56 -9.52 18.08
N ASN A 485 -10.63 -10.23 18.46
CA ASN A 485 -11.52 -10.83 17.48
C ASN A 485 -12.42 -9.77 16.86
N PRO A 486 -12.46 -9.69 15.53
CA PRO A 486 -13.36 -8.77 14.87
C PRO A 486 -14.80 -9.34 14.88
N PRO A 487 -15.83 -8.48 14.96
CA PRO A 487 -17.20 -8.90 15.29
C PRO A 487 -17.97 -9.42 14.07
N PHE A 488 -17.48 -10.48 13.45
CA PHE A 488 -18.15 -11.16 12.32
C PHE A 488 -17.67 -12.61 12.20
N SER A 489 -18.46 -13.42 11.48
CA SER A 489 -18.17 -14.85 11.25
C SER A 489 -16.79 -15.08 10.65
N GLU A 490 -16.23 -16.26 10.93
CA GLU A 490 -14.86 -16.63 10.65
C GLU A 490 -14.61 -16.93 9.16
N TYR A 491 -15.35 -17.85 8.53
CA TYR A 491 -15.00 -18.40 7.22
C TYR A 491 -15.65 -17.64 6.04
N THR A 492 -14.93 -17.17 5.02
CA THR A 492 -13.46 -17.14 4.83
C THR A 492 -12.83 -15.91 5.46
N SER A 493 -11.49 -15.85 5.52
CA SER A 493 -10.75 -14.68 5.98
C SER A 493 -10.92 -13.48 5.04
N GLY A 494 -11.30 -12.33 5.61
CA GLY A 494 -11.44 -11.08 4.87
C GLY A 494 -10.10 -10.60 4.33
N HIS A 495 -9.06 -10.58 5.17
CA HIS A 495 -7.69 -10.25 4.76
C HIS A 495 -7.19 -11.11 3.62
N SER A 496 -7.41 -12.42 3.69
CA SER A 496 -7.02 -13.37 2.64
C SER A 496 -7.77 -13.10 1.33
N THR A 497 -9.07 -12.83 1.41
CA THR A 497 -9.90 -12.56 0.21
C THR A 497 -9.54 -11.21 -0.43
N PHE A 498 -9.34 -10.16 0.35
CA PHE A 498 -8.88 -8.86 -0.17
C PHE A 498 -7.47 -8.96 -0.76
N SER A 499 -6.57 -9.68 -0.11
CA SER A 499 -5.17 -9.77 -0.56
C SER A 499 -5.02 -10.61 -1.82
N GLY A 500 -5.73 -11.74 -1.92
CA GLY A 500 -5.80 -12.49 -3.18
C GLY A 500 -6.51 -11.75 -4.31
N ALA A 501 -7.43 -10.83 -3.99
CA ALA A 501 -8.03 -9.97 -5.00
C ALA A 501 -7.05 -8.90 -5.49
N ALA A 502 -6.30 -8.28 -4.55
CA ALA A 502 -5.33 -7.25 -4.86
C ALA A 502 -4.11 -7.81 -5.62
N ASP A 503 -3.51 -8.92 -5.18
CA ASP A 503 -2.32 -9.47 -5.83
C ASP A 503 -2.58 -9.81 -7.31
N ALA A 504 -3.74 -10.38 -7.63
CA ALA A 504 -4.14 -10.68 -9.00
C ALA A 504 -4.25 -9.40 -9.88
N VAL A 505 -4.75 -8.30 -9.33
CA VAL A 505 -4.81 -7.02 -10.04
C VAL A 505 -3.40 -6.42 -10.18
N MET A 506 -2.63 -6.38 -9.10
CA MET A 506 -1.29 -5.79 -9.08
C MET A 506 -0.34 -6.53 -10.03
N ASN A 507 -0.31 -7.86 -9.98
CA ASN A 507 0.47 -8.70 -10.89
C ASN A 507 0.10 -8.47 -12.36
N SER A 508 -1.17 -8.15 -12.66
CA SER A 508 -1.60 -7.88 -14.04
C SER A 508 -1.12 -6.54 -14.60
N VAL A 509 -0.71 -5.61 -13.73
CA VAL A 509 -0.29 -4.26 -14.11
C VAL A 509 1.23 -4.11 -14.04
N PHE A 510 1.87 -4.68 -13.04
CA PHE A 510 3.31 -4.50 -12.77
C PHE A 510 4.17 -5.74 -13.09
N GLY A 511 3.54 -6.87 -13.41
CA GLY A 511 4.23 -8.16 -13.58
C GLY A 511 4.23 -9.01 -12.31
N THR A 512 4.56 -10.29 -12.45
CA THR A 512 4.52 -11.28 -11.37
C THR A 512 5.71 -11.21 -10.42
N ASP A 513 6.80 -10.58 -10.86
CA ASP A 513 8.10 -10.58 -10.17
C ASP A 513 8.44 -9.18 -9.64
N TYR A 514 7.42 -8.31 -9.49
CA TYR A 514 7.60 -6.96 -8.99
C TYR A 514 7.77 -6.96 -7.46
N GLY A 515 9.01 -6.86 -6.99
CA GLY A 515 9.29 -6.73 -5.56
C GLY A 515 9.16 -5.30 -5.04
N PHE A 516 8.83 -5.18 -3.75
CA PHE A 516 8.55 -3.88 -3.12
C PHE A 516 8.76 -3.92 -1.60
N GLY A 517 8.99 -2.72 -1.04
CA GLY A 517 8.96 -2.49 0.40
C GLY A 517 7.59 -1.95 0.83
N ASP A 518 7.15 -2.34 2.02
CA ASP A 518 5.89 -1.92 2.61
C ASP A 518 6.05 -1.63 4.11
N ARG A 519 5.59 -0.45 4.53
CA ARG A 519 5.60 -0.06 5.95
C ARG A 519 4.23 -0.24 6.61
N GLY A 520 3.17 -0.51 5.86
CA GLY A 520 1.80 -0.43 6.33
C GLY A 520 1.54 0.87 7.08
N ASP A 521 1.03 0.76 8.32
CA ASP A 521 0.95 1.91 9.21
C ASP A 521 2.35 2.37 9.67
N ARG A 522 2.83 3.41 8.98
CA ARG A 522 4.15 4.05 9.19
C ARG A 522 4.37 4.55 10.61
N THR A 523 3.32 4.71 11.41
CA THR A 523 3.44 5.17 12.81
C THR A 523 3.79 4.06 13.79
N ILE A 524 3.67 2.79 13.39
CA ILE A 524 3.76 1.63 14.29
C ILE A 524 4.76 0.57 13.79
N ASN A 525 4.91 0.43 12.48
CA ASN A 525 5.60 -0.72 11.88
C ASN A 525 6.97 -0.36 11.31
N THR A 526 7.87 -1.35 11.33
CA THR A 526 9.11 -1.35 10.53
C THR A 526 8.80 -1.73 9.09
N LEU A 527 9.72 -1.39 8.17
CA LEU A 527 9.64 -1.81 6.78
C LEU A 527 9.65 -3.35 6.70
N ARG A 528 8.75 -3.92 5.89
CA ARG A 528 8.80 -5.30 5.39
C ARG A 528 9.06 -5.26 3.90
N THR A 529 9.65 -6.31 3.35
CA THR A 529 9.99 -6.42 1.94
C THR A 529 9.37 -7.69 1.38
N TYR A 530 8.91 -7.63 0.14
CA TYR A 530 8.33 -8.77 -0.56
C TYR A 530 8.95 -8.87 -1.95
N GLU A 531 9.24 -10.09 -2.38
CA GLU A 531 9.69 -10.44 -3.73
C GLU A 531 8.60 -10.17 -4.77
N ASN A 532 7.33 -10.31 -4.38
CA ASN A 532 6.19 -10.04 -5.24
C ASN A 532 4.89 -9.81 -4.44
N PHE A 533 3.83 -9.36 -5.12
CA PHE A 533 2.53 -9.14 -4.49
C PHE A 533 1.89 -10.42 -3.95
N SER A 534 2.19 -11.58 -4.52
CA SER A 534 1.62 -12.85 -4.06
C SER A 534 2.23 -13.29 -2.73
N GLU A 535 3.52 -13.04 -2.50
CA GLU A 535 4.16 -13.24 -1.19
C GLU A 535 3.51 -12.34 -0.13
N ALA A 536 3.34 -11.05 -0.42
CA ALA A 536 2.66 -10.13 0.50
C ALA A 536 1.21 -10.57 0.82
N ALA A 537 0.50 -11.08 -0.19
CA ALA A 537 -0.85 -11.60 0.00
C ALA A 537 -0.89 -12.88 0.84
N ASP A 538 0.04 -13.80 0.61
CA ASP A 538 0.17 -15.03 1.39
C ASP A 538 0.57 -14.71 2.85
N GLU A 539 1.48 -13.75 3.07
CA GLU A 539 1.86 -13.28 4.40
C GLU A 539 0.66 -12.62 5.12
N SER A 540 -0.08 -11.75 4.44
CA SER A 540 -1.31 -11.14 4.95
C SER A 540 -2.34 -12.19 5.35
N GLY A 541 -2.47 -13.26 4.56
CA GLY A 541 -3.33 -14.38 4.85
C GLY A 541 -2.91 -15.18 6.09
N ILE A 542 -1.66 -15.64 6.13
CA ILE A 542 -1.14 -16.45 7.25
C ILE A 542 -1.05 -15.66 8.56
N SER A 543 -0.90 -14.34 8.49
CA SER A 543 -0.91 -13.44 9.65
C SER A 543 -2.13 -13.65 10.56
N ARG A 544 -3.25 -14.10 9.99
CA ARG A 544 -4.49 -14.32 10.73
C ARG A 544 -4.46 -15.56 11.62
N ILE A 545 -3.66 -16.55 11.24
CA ILE A 545 -3.43 -17.78 12.00
C ILE A 545 -2.48 -17.45 13.16
N TYR A 546 -1.39 -16.73 12.90
CA TYR A 546 -0.49 -16.21 13.94
C TYR A 546 -1.22 -15.31 14.94
N GLY A 547 -2.20 -14.53 14.45
CA GLY A 547 -3.08 -13.72 15.28
C GLY A 547 -4.13 -14.50 16.08
N GLY A 548 -4.34 -15.79 15.80
CA GLY A 548 -5.29 -16.66 16.48
C GLY A 548 -6.77 -16.39 16.17
N ILE A 549 -7.10 -15.73 15.06
CA ILE A 549 -8.49 -15.34 14.77
C ILE A 549 -9.11 -16.04 13.56
N HIS A 550 -8.34 -16.87 12.85
CA HIS A 550 -8.79 -17.65 11.70
C HIS A 550 -8.18 -19.06 11.69
N PHE A 551 -8.86 -20.00 11.02
CA PHE A 551 -8.34 -21.32 10.68
C PHE A 551 -7.67 -21.33 9.29
N MET A 552 -6.88 -22.37 9.00
CA MET A 552 -6.10 -22.42 7.76
C MET A 552 -6.99 -22.50 6.51
N SER A 553 -8.10 -23.25 6.56
CA SER A 553 -9.04 -23.31 5.44
C SER A 553 -9.64 -21.94 5.12
N ALA A 554 -9.94 -21.11 6.11
CA ALA A 554 -10.43 -19.76 5.88
C ALA A 554 -9.40 -18.86 5.18
N ASN A 555 -8.11 -19.10 5.43
CA ASN A 555 -7.01 -18.42 4.73
C ASN A 555 -6.89 -18.89 3.28
N VAL A 556 -6.66 -20.19 3.07
CA VAL A 556 -6.42 -20.77 1.75
C VAL A 556 -7.60 -20.53 0.82
N ASP A 557 -8.82 -20.81 1.28
CA ASP A 557 -10.02 -20.63 0.46
C ASP A 557 -10.33 -19.13 0.22
N GLY A 558 -9.98 -18.27 1.18
CA GLY A 558 -10.08 -16.82 1.02
C GLY A 558 -9.14 -16.29 -0.06
N LEU A 559 -7.85 -16.64 0.00
CA LEU A 559 -6.86 -16.29 -1.03
C LEU A 559 -7.29 -16.76 -2.41
N ASN A 560 -7.72 -18.02 -2.53
CA ASN A 560 -8.18 -18.60 -3.79
C ASN A 560 -9.44 -17.89 -4.33
N ALA A 561 -10.42 -17.59 -3.48
CA ALA A 561 -11.61 -16.85 -3.88
C ALA A 561 -11.26 -15.43 -4.37
N GLY A 562 -10.36 -14.75 -3.66
CA GLY A 562 -9.84 -13.43 -4.04
C GLY A 562 -9.14 -13.47 -5.39
N ARG A 563 -8.18 -14.39 -5.59
CA ARG A 563 -7.42 -14.54 -6.84
C ARG A 563 -8.29 -14.87 -8.03
N ASN A 564 -9.28 -15.76 -7.84
CA ASN A 564 -10.23 -16.09 -8.90
C ASN A 564 -11.09 -14.88 -9.30
N LEU A 565 -11.53 -14.09 -8.31
CA LEU A 565 -12.27 -12.85 -8.55
C LEU A 565 -11.39 -11.81 -9.27
N GLY A 566 -10.17 -11.54 -8.78
CA GLY A 566 -9.27 -10.57 -9.41
C GLY A 566 -8.93 -10.92 -10.85
N ASN A 567 -8.61 -12.18 -11.11
CA ASN A 567 -8.41 -12.68 -12.48
C ASN A 567 -9.64 -12.52 -13.37
N TYR A 568 -10.85 -12.71 -12.81
CA TYR A 568 -12.08 -12.48 -13.55
C TYR A 568 -12.26 -10.99 -13.88
N VAL A 569 -12.06 -10.07 -12.93
CA VAL A 569 -12.22 -8.64 -13.17
C VAL A 569 -11.23 -8.14 -14.22
N VAL A 570 -9.94 -8.43 -14.06
CA VAL A 570 -8.86 -7.99 -14.97
C VAL A 570 -9.10 -8.44 -16.42
N ARG A 571 -9.67 -9.63 -16.63
CA ARG A 571 -9.93 -10.18 -17.97
C ARG A 571 -11.15 -9.59 -18.66
N ASN A 572 -12.12 -9.07 -17.91
CA ASN A 572 -13.45 -8.74 -18.44
C ASN A 572 -13.79 -7.26 -18.36
N PHE A 573 -13.04 -6.46 -17.59
CA PHE A 573 -13.33 -5.05 -17.37
C PHE A 573 -12.11 -4.18 -17.65
N LEU A 574 -12.37 -3.00 -18.19
CA LEU A 574 -11.38 -1.94 -18.41
C LEU A 574 -10.23 -2.40 -19.33
N VAL A 575 -10.57 -3.16 -20.36
CA VAL A 575 -9.60 -3.73 -21.33
C VAL A 575 -9.23 -2.77 -22.43
#